data_AF-R5KBF7-F1
#
_entry.id   AF-R5KBF7-F1
#
_cell.length_a   1.000
_cell.length_b   1.000
_cell.length_c   1.000
_cell.angle_alpha   90.00
_cell.angle_beta   90.00
_cell.angle_gamma   90.00
#
_symmetry.space_group_name_H-M   'P 1'
#
loop_
_entity.id
_entity.type
_entity.pdbx_description
1 polymer ?
#
loop_
_entity_poly.entity_id
_entity_poly.type
_entity_poly.pdbx_seq_one_letter_code
_entity_poly.pdbx_strand_id
1 'polypeptide(L)'
;MSMYRHVYDRGGKNLKLPTVNITIQNSIFSEALDLYSHAFGATIGGHNCMFNRNLFASNICRNASVGMDGTFNFVNNVVYNWWSRTIDGGDHKSFYNIINNHYKPGPITMELKDRPCSHRILKPEPRRDKNLPTLFGKAYVDGNIMEGYPEITKDNWNGGVQVFEEETCGEYTDKIRAYEPFEMPHVTILPTDSVMPYVLANVGATLPRRDAVDTRVIETVRTGKAIYVDNAPIVTSPYQERALAPDSYKKGIITDPRQVGGLPEYKGTPYKDSDNDGMPDDWEVKYGLDPHNPADASADCNGDGYTNIEKFINNIDPTVKVDWTDPRNNRDTLDV
;
A
#
# COMPACT_ATOMS: atom_id res chain seq x y z
N MET A 1 0.43 -0.95 4.99
CA MET A 1 1.38 -2.07 4.73
C MET A 1 2.79 -1.74 5.24
N SER A 2 3.57 -2.72 5.72
CA SER A 2 4.97 -2.49 6.15
C SER A 2 5.89 -3.58 5.59
N MET A 3 6.49 -3.35 4.42
CA MET A 3 7.30 -4.34 3.71
C MET A 3 8.60 -3.71 3.19
N TYR A 4 9.62 -3.71 4.04
CA TYR A 4 10.92 -3.09 3.77
C TYR A 4 12.09 -3.77 4.47
N ARG A 5 11.81 -4.66 5.43
CA ARG A 5 12.80 -5.41 6.18
C ARG A 5 12.28 -6.76 6.62
N HIS A 6 13.19 -7.68 6.91
CA HIS A 6 12.94 -8.91 7.65
C HIS A 6 13.90 -9.02 8.84
N VAL A 7 13.53 -9.84 9.82
CA VAL A 7 14.41 -10.19 10.94
C VAL A 7 15.09 -11.50 10.60
N TYR A 8 16.42 -11.47 10.46
CA TYR A 8 17.24 -12.64 10.24
C TYR A 8 17.90 -13.04 11.56
N ASP A 9 17.58 -14.23 12.05
CA ASP A 9 18.18 -14.77 13.27
C ASP A 9 19.01 -16.01 12.98
N ARG A 10 20.32 -15.80 12.75
CA ARG A 10 21.32 -16.85 12.77
C ARG A 10 22.26 -16.59 13.95
N GLY A 11 21.97 -17.22 15.08
CA GLY A 11 22.79 -17.15 16.29
C GLY A 11 22.34 -16.15 17.37
N GLY A 12 21.06 -15.78 17.42
CA GLY A 12 20.43 -15.04 18.52
C GLY A 12 20.57 -13.51 18.47
N LYS A 13 20.97 -12.93 17.33
CA LYS A 13 21.27 -11.48 17.22
C LYS A 13 20.17 -10.65 16.54
N ASN A 14 19.10 -11.26 16.04
CA ASN A 14 17.95 -10.57 15.42
C ASN A 14 18.35 -9.40 14.49
N LEU A 15 19.10 -9.70 13.44
CA LEU A 15 19.56 -8.71 12.48
C LEU A 15 18.38 -8.21 11.64
N LYS A 16 18.26 -6.89 11.49
CA LYS A 16 17.28 -6.27 10.58
C LYS A 16 17.92 -6.10 9.23
N LEU A 17 17.51 -6.92 8.26
CA LEU A 17 18.00 -6.89 6.90
C LEU A 17 16.92 -6.31 5.97
N PRO A 18 17.30 -5.62 4.89
CA PRO A 18 16.34 -5.14 3.91
C PRO A 18 15.60 -6.32 3.27
N THR A 19 14.35 -6.10 2.90
CA THR A 19 13.70 -7.02 1.96
C THR A 19 14.36 -6.86 0.59
N VAL A 20 14.34 -7.90 -0.23
CA VAL A 20 15.02 -7.91 -1.53
C VAL A 20 14.08 -8.42 -2.63
N ASN A 21 14.24 -7.90 -3.85
CA ASN A 21 13.58 -8.40 -5.06
C ASN A 21 12.04 -8.39 -4.99
N ILE A 22 11.45 -7.26 -4.59
CA ILE A 22 9.99 -7.11 -4.49
C ILE A 22 9.45 -6.19 -5.58
N THR A 23 8.38 -6.63 -6.25
CA THR A 23 7.50 -5.73 -7.00
C THR A 23 6.13 -5.68 -6.36
N ILE A 24 5.63 -4.48 -6.05
CA ILE A 24 4.22 -4.27 -5.72
C ILE A 24 3.61 -3.43 -6.82
N GLN A 25 2.65 -4.00 -7.53
CA GLN A 25 2.00 -3.32 -8.64
C GLN A 25 0.49 -3.48 -8.63
N ASN A 26 -0.20 -2.53 -9.24
CA ASN A 26 -1.66 -2.54 -9.39
C ASN A 26 -2.39 -2.80 -8.05
N SER A 27 -1.87 -2.30 -6.93
CA SER A 27 -2.44 -2.52 -5.59
C SER A 27 -3.10 -1.25 -5.02
N ILE A 28 -4.14 -1.41 -4.21
CA ILE A 28 -4.81 -0.32 -3.50
C ILE A 28 -4.32 -0.26 -2.05
N PHE A 29 -3.91 0.93 -1.62
CA PHE A 29 -3.59 1.30 -0.25
C PHE A 29 -4.53 2.42 0.15
N SER A 30 -5.67 2.09 0.75
CA SER A 30 -6.68 3.10 1.05
C SER A 30 -7.27 2.99 2.42
N GLU A 31 -7.79 4.13 2.90
CA GLU A 31 -8.68 4.20 4.06
C GLU A 31 -8.08 3.57 5.32
N ALA A 32 -6.78 3.74 5.53
CA ALA A 32 -6.14 3.38 6.79
C ALA A 32 -6.88 4.08 7.96
N LEU A 33 -7.18 3.34 9.03
CA LEU A 33 -8.04 3.82 10.10
C LEU A 33 -7.34 4.89 10.97
N ASP A 34 -7.98 6.04 11.11
CA ASP A 34 -7.47 7.16 11.92
C ASP A 34 -7.96 7.12 13.38
N LEU A 35 -8.57 6.01 13.82
CA LEU A 35 -9.08 5.85 15.19
C LEU A 35 -8.00 6.11 16.25
N TYR A 36 -6.76 5.74 15.95
CA TYR A 36 -5.58 5.89 16.82
C TYR A 36 -4.49 6.79 16.19
N SER A 37 -4.88 7.74 15.34
CA SER A 37 -3.94 8.70 14.71
C SER A 37 -2.84 8.06 13.86
N HIS A 38 -3.07 6.84 13.34
CA HIS A 38 -2.11 6.05 12.57
C HIS A 38 -2.71 5.55 11.24
N ALA A 39 -3.42 6.44 10.54
CA ALA A 39 -3.98 6.19 9.20
C ALA A 39 -2.91 6.24 8.08
N PHE A 40 -1.88 5.41 8.17
CA PHE A 40 -0.71 5.45 7.28
C PHE A 40 -0.79 4.43 6.14
N GLY A 41 -0.52 4.87 4.90
CA GLY A 41 -0.64 4.02 3.71
C GLY A 41 0.36 2.85 3.69
N ALA A 42 1.65 3.16 3.54
CA ALA A 42 2.69 2.15 3.53
C ALA A 42 4.07 2.63 4.01
N THR A 43 4.83 1.75 4.64
CA THR A 43 6.29 1.84 4.73
C THR A 43 6.88 0.71 3.89
N ILE A 44 7.48 1.06 2.76
CA ILE A 44 7.96 0.11 1.74
C ILE A 44 9.37 0.49 1.28
N GLY A 45 10.11 -0.49 0.81
CA GLY A 45 11.49 -0.30 0.36
C GLY A 45 12.26 -1.61 0.39
N GLY A 46 13.58 -1.50 0.56
CA GLY A 46 14.50 -2.63 0.41
C GLY A 46 15.32 -2.55 -0.87
N HIS A 47 16.08 -3.59 -1.15
CA HIS A 47 17.02 -3.61 -2.28
C HIS A 47 16.38 -4.28 -3.50
N ASN A 48 16.61 -3.69 -4.68
CA ASN A 48 16.03 -4.18 -5.95
C ASN A 48 14.49 -4.28 -5.91
N CYS A 49 13.82 -3.20 -5.47
CA CYS A 49 12.36 -3.16 -5.36
C CYS A 49 11.72 -2.23 -6.40
N MET A 50 10.49 -2.54 -6.83
CA MET A 50 9.67 -1.74 -7.75
C MET A 50 8.26 -1.53 -7.19
N PHE A 51 7.78 -0.29 -7.19
CA PHE A 51 6.44 0.06 -6.74
C PHE A 51 5.75 0.89 -7.81
N ASN A 52 4.88 0.25 -8.59
CA ASN A 52 4.33 0.88 -9.78
C ASN A 52 2.84 0.66 -10.01
N ARG A 53 2.16 1.67 -10.55
CA ARG A 53 0.73 1.59 -10.90
C ARG A 53 -0.18 1.27 -9.71
N ASN A 54 0.24 1.63 -8.51
CA ASN A 54 -0.56 1.49 -7.29
C ASN A 54 -1.42 2.73 -7.05
N LEU A 55 -2.47 2.57 -6.25
CA LEU A 55 -3.33 3.65 -5.77
C LEU A 55 -3.15 3.82 -4.26
N PHE A 56 -2.73 5.01 -3.83
CA PHE A 56 -2.75 5.43 -2.43
C PHE A 56 -3.90 6.43 -2.25
N ALA A 57 -4.98 6.06 -1.56
CA ALA A 57 -6.19 6.88 -1.48
C ALA A 57 -6.64 7.11 -0.04
N SER A 58 -6.75 8.38 0.36
CA SER A 58 -7.32 8.77 1.65
C SER A 58 -6.60 8.17 2.87
N ASN A 59 -5.26 8.14 2.83
CA ASN A 59 -4.44 7.91 4.02
C ASN A 59 -3.81 9.24 4.47
N ILE A 60 -3.73 9.49 5.77
CA ILE A 60 -3.22 10.78 6.26
C ILE A 60 -1.74 10.99 5.93
N CYS A 61 -0.97 9.92 5.80
CA CYS A 61 0.49 9.99 5.74
C CYS A 61 1.10 8.72 5.14
N ARG A 62 2.38 8.77 4.76
CA ARG A 62 3.17 7.64 4.26
C ARG A 62 2.54 7.03 3.01
N ASN A 63 2.48 7.84 1.95
CA ASN A 63 1.94 7.48 0.63
C ASN A 63 3.02 7.51 -0.47
N ALA A 64 4.19 6.88 -0.33
CA ALA A 64 4.63 5.93 0.69
C ALA A 64 5.82 6.44 1.53
N SER A 65 6.02 5.89 2.73
CA SER A 65 7.25 6.10 3.49
C SER A 65 8.34 5.14 3.04
N VAL A 66 9.54 5.63 2.77
CA VAL A 66 10.70 4.86 2.30
C VAL A 66 11.41 4.22 3.49
N GLY A 67 11.46 2.89 3.50
CA GLY A 67 12.15 2.10 4.51
C GLY A 67 13.47 1.50 3.99
N MET A 68 14.46 1.40 4.89
CA MET A 68 15.84 0.98 4.58
C MET A 68 16.56 1.92 3.60
N ASP A 69 17.71 1.49 3.11
CA ASP A 69 18.57 2.16 2.15
C ASP A 69 18.46 1.55 0.74
N GLY A 70 19.14 2.15 -0.24
CA GLY A 70 19.17 1.69 -1.63
C GLY A 70 18.17 2.40 -2.53
N THR A 71 17.95 1.84 -3.72
CA THR A 71 17.05 2.44 -4.72
C THR A 71 15.59 2.22 -4.39
N PHE A 72 14.83 3.31 -4.28
CA PHE A 72 13.38 3.31 -4.12
C PHE A 72 12.71 3.76 -5.42
N ASN A 73 12.05 2.81 -6.09
CA ASN A 73 11.41 3.04 -7.39
C ASN A 73 9.90 3.20 -7.22
N PHE A 74 9.41 4.42 -7.42
CA PHE A 74 8.00 4.79 -7.32
C PHE A 74 7.54 5.36 -8.67
N VAL A 75 6.94 4.51 -9.50
CA VAL A 75 6.73 4.79 -10.92
C VAL A 75 5.25 4.64 -11.30
N ASN A 76 4.64 5.65 -11.93
CA ASN A 76 3.24 5.60 -12.38
C ASN A 76 2.19 5.28 -11.31
N ASN A 77 2.38 5.70 -10.06
CA ASN A 77 1.37 5.54 -9.01
C ASN A 77 0.42 6.75 -8.94
N VAL A 78 -0.75 6.56 -8.33
CA VAL A 78 -1.69 7.63 -7.99
C VAL A 78 -1.69 7.84 -6.48
N VAL A 79 -1.58 9.09 -6.04
CA VAL A 79 -1.71 9.48 -4.63
C VAL A 79 -2.85 10.49 -4.49
N TYR A 80 -3.84 10.17 -3.66
CA TYR A 80 -5.07 10.93 -3.51
C TYR A 80 -5.38 11.24 -2.04
N ASN A 81 -5.80 12.48 -1.78
CA ASN A 81 -6.49 12.89 -0.54
C ASN A 81 -5.71 12.64 0.78
N TRP A 82 -4.45 13.10 0.86
CA TRP A 82 -3.62 12.98 2.06
C TRP A 82 -3.75 14.19 3.00
N TRP A 83 -3.36 14.02 4.28
CA TRP A 83 -3.41 15.08 5.30
C TRP A 83 -2.03 15.63 5.73
N SER A 84 -0.95 14.87 5.59
CA SER A 84 0.33 15.26 6.20
C SER A 84 1.51 14.96 5.30
N ARG A 85 1.65 13.73 4.81
CA ARG A 85 2.81 13.37 3.98
C ARG A 85 2.41 12.46 2.83
N THR A 86 2.96 12.75 1.66
CA THR A 86 2.97 11.89 0.48
C THR A 86 4.16 10.92 0.61
N ILE A 87 5.22 11.10 -0.17
CA ILE A 87 6.44 10.32 -0.05
C ILE A 87 7.37 10.96 0.98
N ASP A 88 7.77 10.19 1.99
CA ASP A 88 8.66 10.62 3.06
C ASP A 88 9.65 9.52 3.45
N GLY A 89 10.62 9.81 4.32
CA GLY A 89 11.52 8.79 4.85
C GLY A 89 12.78 8.56 4.00
N GLY A 90 13.35 7.37 4.13
CA GLY A 90 14.70 7.07 3.69
C GLY A 90 15.76 7.74 4.58
N ASP A 91 16.97 7.83 4.07
CA ASP A 91 18.10 8.53 4.69
C ASP A 91 19.16 8.89 3.63
N HIS A 92 20.36 9.29 4.08
CA HIS A 92 21.50 9.58 3.21
C HIS A 92 21.95 8.48 2.22
N LYS A 93 21.49 7.25 2.39
CA LYS A 93 21.80 6.11 1.51
C LYS A 93 20.64 5.73 0.62
N SER A 94 19.56 6.52 0.61
CA SER A 94 18.40 6.30 -0.25
C SER A 94 18.60 6.97 -1.62
N PHE A 95 18.23 6.25 -2.67
CA PHE A 95 18.26 6.71 -4.05
C PHE A 95 16.84 6.67 -4.62
N TYR A 96 16.19 7.81 -4.78
CA TYR A 96 14.78 7.88 -5.14
C TYR A 96 14.60 8.01 -6.65
N ASN A 97 13.84 7.10 -7.27
CA ASN A 97 13.29 7.26 -8.62
C ASN A 97 11.79 7.52 -8.50
N ILE A 98 11.38 8.79 -8.59
CA ILE A 98 9.97 9.21 -8.49
C ILE A 98 9.51 9.68 -9.87
N ILE A 99 8.89 8.78 -10.63
CA ILE A 99 8.72 8.94 -12.08
C ILE A 99 7.24 8.85 -12.47
N ASN A 100 6.74 9.88 -13.16
CA ASN A 100 5.42 9.88 -13.79
C ASN A 100 4.27 9.47 -12.85
N ASN A 101 4.31 9.84 -11.57
CA ASN A 101 3.21 9.62 -10.63
C ASN A 101 2.18 10.75 -10.76
N HIS A 102 0.96 10.50 -10.30
CA HIS A 102 -0.14 11.46 -10.33
C HIS A 102 -0.63 11.75 -8.91
N TYR A 103 -0.44 12.99 -8.46
CA TYR A 103 -0.86 13.46 -7.15
C TYR A 103 -2.10 14.33 -7.29
N LYS A 104 -3.18 13.93 -6.62
CA LYS A 104 -4.47 14.62 -6.65
C LYS A 104 -4.90 15.04 -5.23
N PRO A 105 -4.84 16.33 -4.89
CA PRO A 105 -5.44 16.82 -3.65
C PRO A 105 -6.93 16.46 -3.58
N GLY A 106 -7.36 15.93 -2.44
CA GLY A 106 -8.77 15.64 -2.17
C GLY A 106 -9.35 16.53 -1.07
N PRO A 107 -10.60 16.28 -0.63
CA PRO A 107 -11.27 17.10 0.38
C PRO A 107 -10.46 17.36 1.65
N ILE A 108 -9.72 16.37 2.17
CA ILE A 108 -8.90 16.57 3.37
C ILE A 108 -7.61 17.32 3.06
N THR A 109 -7.04 17.13 1.86
CA THR A 109 -5.84 17.87 1.42
C THR A 109 -6.12 19.35 1.26
N MET A 110 -7.33 19.71 0.81
CA MET A 110 -7.72 21.11 0.59
C MET A 110 -7.78 21.95 1.87
N GLU A 111 -7.90 21.32 3.04
CA GLU A 111 -7.76 22.01 4.33
C GLU A 111 -6.31 22.45 4.63
N LEU A 112 -5.35 21.95 3.86
CA LEU A 112 -3.93 22.22 4.01
C LEU A 112 -3.40 23.12 2.90
N LYS A 113 -4.25 23.70 2.05
CA LYS A 113 -3.85 24.45 0.85
C LYS A 113 -2.75 25.50 1.09
N ASP A 114 -2.68 26.04 2.32
CA ASP A 114 -1.70 27.04 2.75
C ASP A 114 -0.48 26.42 3.46
N ARG A 115 -0.29 25.10 3.37
CA ARG A 115 0.81 24.36 3.98
C ARG A 115 1.62 23.63 2.90
N PRO A 116 2.96 23.57 3.04
CA PRO A 116 3.84 22.91 2.06
C PRO A 116 3.44 21.47 1.73
N CYS A 117 2.94 20.74 2.73
CA CYS A 117 2.56 19.35 2.57
C CYS A 117 1.38 19.10 1.62
N SER A 118 0.58 20.12 1.28
CA SER A 118 -0.58 19.99 0.37
C SER A 118 -0.19 19.73 -1.09
N HIS A 119 1.05 20.01 -1.47
CA HIS A 119 1.55 19.88 -2.84
C HIS A 119 2.94 19.22 -2.91
N ARG A 120 3.33 18.51 -1.86
CA ARG A 120 4.61 17.82 -1.76
C ARG A 120 4.58 16.50 -2.55
N ILE A 121 5.55 16.29 -3.42
CA ILE A 121 5.82 15.03 -4.14
C ILE A 121 6.71 14.13 -3.30
N LEU A 122 7.82 14.68 -2.78
CA LEU A 122 8.85 13.96 -2.03
C LEU A 122 9.41 14.83 -0.90
N LYS A 123 9.54 14.24 0.30
CA LYS A 123 10.40 14.75 1.38
C LYS A 123 11.50 13.74 1.69
N PRO A 124 12.73 13.92 1.15
CA PRO A 124 13.84 13.08 1.53
C PRO A 124 14.27 13.43 2.96
N GLU A 125 14.55 12.41 3.77
CA GLU A 125 15.06 12.63 5.12
C GLU A 125 16.60 12.63 5.11
N PRO A 126 17.24 13.51 5.91
CA PRO A 126 18.68 13.48 6.07
C PRO A 126 19.11 12.26 6.90
N ARG A 127 20.42 12.07 7.02
CA ARG A 127 21.01 11.11 7.94
C ARG A 127 20.48 11.35 9.36
N ARG A 128 20.14 10.26 10.06
CA ARG A 128 19.67 10.29 11.46
C ARG A 128 20.73 10.73 12.47
N ASP A 129 22.00 10.68 12.07
CA ASP A 129 23.13 11.13 12.87
C ASP A 129 23.10 12.66 12.97
N LYS A 130 22.91 13.15 14.20
CA LYS A 130 22.77 14.59 14.49
C LYS A 130 24.01 15.40 14.12
N ASN A 131 25.17 14.77 13.92
CA ASN A 131 26.39 15.45 13.50
C ASN A 131 26.43 15.73 11.99
N LEU A 132 25.57 15.09 11.20
CA LEU A 132 25.47 15.27 9.76
C LEU A 132 23.99 15.48 9.33
N PRO A 133 23.31 16.49 9.91
CA PRO A 133 21.84 16.64 9.79
C PRO A 133 21.40 17.15 8.41
N THR A 134 22.34 17.45 7.51
CA THR A 134 22.10 17.94 6.15
C THR A 134 22.65 17.00 5.08
N LEU A 135 23.08 15.79 5.48
CA LEU A 135 23.50 14.77 4.54
C LEU A 135 22.28 13.98 4.08
N PHE A 136 21.87 14.19 2.83
CA PHE A 136 20.69 13.57 2.22
C PHE A 136 21.08 12.48 1.22
N GLY A 137 20.09 11.65 0.87
CA GLY A 137 20.17 10.75 -0.27
C GLY A 137 20.09 11.52 -1.59
N LYS A 138 20.03 10.78 -2.70
CA LYS A 138 19.91 11.38 -4.04
C LYS A 138 18.55 11.05 -4.66
N ALA A 139 17.95 11.98 -5.38
CA ALA A 139 16.62 11.80 -5.96
C ALA A 139 16.59 12.22 -7.42
N TYR A 140 16.06 11.35 -8.27
CA TYR A 140 15.56 11.65 -9.60
C TYR A 140 14.03 11.76 -9.50
N VAL A 141 13.52 12.98 -9.69
CA VAL A 141 12.08 13.30 -9.59
C VAL A 141 11.69 14.01 -10.87
N ASP A 142 10.92 13.32 -11.72
CA ASP A 142 10.60 13.82 -13.06
C ASP A 142 9.23 13.32 -13.56
N GLY A 143 8.60 14.15 -14.38
CA GLY A 143 7.36 13.84 -15.09
C GLY A 143 6.12 13.62 -14.23
N ASN A 144 6.16 13.92 -12.93
CA ASN A 144 5.00 13.76 -12.04
C ASN A 144 3.98 14.90 -12.21
N ILE A 145 2.69 14.59 -12.13
CA ILE A 145 1.60 15.57 -12.08
C ILE A 145 1.25 15.89 -10.62
N MET A 146 1.15 17.17 -10.30
CA MET A 146 0.54 17.67 -9.06
C MET A 146 -0.69 18.52 -9.43
N GLU A 147 -1.88 17.94 -9.32
CA GLU A 147 -3.12 18.62 -9.71
C GLU A 147 -3.31 19.92 -8.91
N GLY A 148 -3.64 21.00 -9.62
CA GLY A 148 -3.79 22.34 -9.04
C GLY A 148 -2.49 23.16 -8.98
N TYR A 149 -1.33 22.56 -9.28
CA TYR A 149 -0.01 23.20 -9.21
C TYR A 149 0.73 23.04 -10.55
N PRO A 150 0.39 23.84 -11.58
CA PRO A 150 0.98 23.71 -12.92
C PRO A 150 2.49 23.97 -12.94
N GLU A 151 3.01 24.82 -12.06
CA GLU A 151 4.43 25.10 -11.91
C GLU A 151 5.21 23.89 -11.36
N ILE A 152 4.65 23.15 -10.41
CA ILE A 152 5.22 21.89 -9.89
C ILE A 152 5.11 20.79 -10.94
N THR A 153 3.98 20.73 -11.67
CA THR A 153 3.79 19.74 -12.74
C THR A 153 4.77 19.95 -13.88
N LYS A 154 5.10 21.20 -14.20
CA LYS A 154 6.10 21.54 -15.23
C LYS A 154 7.53 21.26 -14.78
N ASP A 155 7.84 21.54 -13.52
CA ASP A 155 9.14 21.23 -12.90
C ASP A 155 8.93 20.74 -11.47
N ASN A 156 9.07 19.44 -11.24
CA ASN A 156 8.81 18.84 -9.94
C ASN A 156 9.73 19.37 -8.83
N TRP A 157 10.86 19.98 -9.17
CA TRP A 157 11.78 20.61 -8.21
C TRP A 157 11.34 22.02 -7.79
N ASN A 158 10.40 22.62 -8.50
CA ASN A 158 9.83 23.93 -8.19
C ASN A 158 8.74 23.84 -7.10
N GLY A 159 9.11 23.35 -5.92
CA GLY A 159 8.22 23.22 -4.75
C GLY A 159 7.59 21.84 -4.54
N GLY A 160 7.77 20.89 -5.46
CA GLY A 160 7.32 19.50 -5.27
C GLY A 160 8.28 18.69 -4.38
N VAL A 161 9.58 18.92 -4.48
CA VAL A 161 10.58 18.34 -3.57
C VAL A 161 10.86 19.32 -2.43
N GLN A 162 10.68 18.86 -1.19
CA GLN A 162 10.75 19.70 0.01
C GLN A 162 11.59 19.02 1.09
N VAL A 163 12.37 19.77 1.86
CA VAL A 163 13.16 19.23 2.97
C VAL A 163 12.74 19.85 4.29
N PHE A 164 12.92 19.14 5.40
CA PHE A 164 12.50 19.62 6.73
C PHE A 164 11.03 20.09 6.70
N GLU A 165 10.71 21.24 7.28
CA GLU A 165 9.38 21.86 7.21
C GLU A 165 9.34 23.04 6.24
N GLU A 166 10.27 23.07 5.27
CA GLU A 166 10.39 24.14 4.27
C GLU A 166 9.45 23.93 3.08
N GLU A 167 9.18 25.02 2.35
CA GLU A 167 8.34 25.01 1.13
C GLU A 167 9.04 24.41 -0.10
N THR A 168 10.38 24.33 -0.08
CA THR A 168 11.18 23.86 -1.21
C THR A 168 12.43 23.11 -0.74
N CYS A 169 13.19 22.56 -1.69
CA CYS A 169 14.51 21.97 -1.43
C CYS A 169 15.62 23.04 -1.25
N GLY A 170 15.38 24.30 -1.64
CA GLY A 170 16.29 25.44 -1.43
C GLY A 170 17.74 25.16 -1.86
N GLU A 171 18.69 25.54 -0.99
CA GLU A 171 20.14 25.34 -1.17
C GLU A 171 20.56 23.86 -1.23
N TYR A 172 19.69 22.93 -0.84
CA TYR A 172 19.97 21.50 -0.86
C TYR A 172 19.68 20.86 -2.23
N THR A 173 19.05 21.60 -3.15
CA THR A 173 18.65 21.08 -4.48
C THR A 173 19.80 20.39 -5.19
N ASP A 174 20.95 21.05 -5.35
CA ASP A 174 22.12 20.46 -6.04
C ASP A 174 22.74 19.28 -5.29
N LYS A 175 22.54 19.21 -3.97
CA LYS A 175 23.03 18.11 -3.14
C LYS A 175 22.13 16.88 -3.25
N ILE A 176 20.85 17.05 -3.53
CA ILE A 176 19.87 15.95 -3.58
C ILE A 176 19.57 15.53 -5.02
N ARG A 177 19.44 16.47 -5.95
CA ARG A 177 19.01 16.21 -7.32
C ARG A 177 20.00 15.31 -8.07
N ALA A 178 19.46 14.30 -8.71
CA ALA A 178 20.07 13.56 -9.80
C ALA A 178 19.34 13.93 -11.10
N TYR A 179 20.10 13.99 -12.19
CA TYR A 179 19.59 14.36 -13.51
C TYR A 179 19.25 13.14 -14.38
N GLU A 180 19.64 11.95 -13.93
CA GLU A 180 19.36 10.66 -14.56
C GLU A 180 18.79 9.69 -13.52
N PRO A 181 17.90 8.77 -13.91
CA PRO A 181 17.36 7.77 -12.99
C PRO A 181 18.44 6.79 -12.53
N PHE A 182 18.30 6.31 -11.29
CA PHE A 182 19.13 5.23 -10.75
C PHE A 182 18.74 3.89 -11.35
N GLU A 183 19.62 2.90 -11.22
CA GLU A 183 19.34 1.52 -11.63
C GLU A 183 18.06 0.99 -10.97
N MET A 184 17.15 0.46 -11.78
CA MET A 184 15.86 -0.08 -11.34
C MET A 184 15.44 -1.29 -12.18
N PRO A 185 14.60 -2.19 -11.64
CA PRO A 185 13.98 -3.26 -12.42
C PRO A 185 13.28 -2.74 -13.67
N HIS A 186 13.31 -3.53 -14.75
CA HIS A 186 12.62 -3.17 -15.99
C HIS A 186 11.11 -3.07 -15.77
N VAL A 187 10.52 -1.94 -16.16
CA VAL A 187 9.08 -1.69 -16.15
C VAL A 187 8.70 -0.82 -17.34
N THR A 188 7.54 -1.11 -17.96
CA THR A 188 6.95 -0.18 -18.92
C THR A 188 6.48 1.08 -18.20
N ILE A 189 7.19 2.19 -18.41
CA ILE A 189 6.82 3.51 -17.90
C ILE A 189 5.73 4.09 -18.81
N LEU A 190 4.55 4.30 -18.24
CA LEU A 190 3.43 4.93 -18.93
C LEU A 190 3.67 6.44 -19.06
N PRO A 191 3.22 7.07 -20.17
CA PRO A 191 3.07 8.51 -20.25
C PRO A 191 2.20 9.04 -19.09
N THR A 192 2.58 10.15 -18.48
CA THR A 192 1.97 10.60 -17.21
C THR A 192 0.46 10.89 -17.35
N ASP A 193 0.01 11.42 -18.49
CA ASP A 193 -1.41 11.67 -18.77
C ASP A 193 -2.27 10.38 -18.78
N SER A 194 -1.64 9.25 -19.03
CA SER A 194 -2.28 7.93 -19.10
C SER A 194 -2.27 7.20 -17.75
N VAL A 195 -1.60 7.73 -16.73
CA VAL A 195 -1.40 7.07 -15.43
C VAL A 195 -2.71 6.96 -14.65
N MET A 196 -3.39 8.08 -14.40
CA MET A 196 -4.67 8.08 -13.70
C MET A 196 -5.71 7.14 -14.34
N PRO A 197 -6.01 7.23 -15.67
CA PRO A 197 -6.99 6.33 -16.28
C PRO A 197 -6.54 4.85 -16.23
N TYR A 198 -5.26 4.56 -16.44
CA TYR A 198 -4.76 3.19 -16.35
C TYR A 198 -4.92 2.63 -14.93
N VAL A 199 -4.47 3.37 -13.91
CA VAL A 199 -4.51 2.92 -12.52
C VAL A 199 -5.94 2.70 -12.07
N LEU A 200 -6.85 3.65 -12.31
CA LEU A 200 -8.26 3.48 -11.90
C LEU A 200 -8.98 2.34 -12.63
N ALA A 201 -8.51 1.94 -13.81
CA ALA A 201 -9.05 0.78 -14.51
C ALA A 201 -8.50 -0.56 -13.95
N ASN A 202 -7.23 -0.60 -13.57
CA ASN A 202 -6.49 -1.86 -13.38
C ASN A 202 -6.05 -2.16 -11.94
N VAL A 203 -6.13 -1.20 -11.01
CA VAL A 203 -5.67 -1.39 -9.62
C VAL A 203 -6.62 -2.30 -8.84
N GLY A 204 -6.16 -3.03 -7.83
CA GLY A 204 -6.99 -3.82 -6.92
C GLY A 204 -7.36 -5.21 -7.44
N ALA A 205 -8.16 -5.94 -6.68
CA ALA A 205 -8.63 -7.27 -7.07
C ALA A 205 -9.76 -7.11 -8.10
N THR A 206 -9.42 -7.29 -9.37
CA THR A 206 -10.31 -6.92 -10.49
C THR A 206 -11.03 -8.08 -11.14
N LEU A 207 -10.48 -9.29 -11.01
CA LEU A 207 -11.00 -10.49 -11.67
C LEU A 207 -11.63 -11.44 -10.66
N PRO A 208 -12.74 -12.12 -11.02
CA PRO A 208 -13.54 -11.90 -12.24
C PRO A 208 -14.37 -10.60 -12.18
N ARG A 209 -14.57 -10.05 -10.98
CA ARG A 209 -15.34 -8.82 -10.77
C ARG A 209 -14.72 -8.01 -9.64
N ARG A 210 -14.49 -6.72 -9.90
CA ARG A 210 -14.12 -5.73 -8.89
C ARG A 210 -15.17 -5.65 -7.79
N ASP A 211 -14.73 -5.73 -6.54
CA ASP A 211 -15.62 -5.64 -5.39
C ASP A 211 -16.16 -4.22 -5.15
N ALA A 212 -17.13 -4.11 -4.23
CA ALA A 212 -17.82 -2.87 -3.94
C ALA A 212 -16.93 -1.83 -3.22
N VAL A 213 -15.94 -2.28 -2.43
CA VAL A 213 -15.00 -1.41 -1.70
C VAL A 213 -14.05 -0.76 -2.71
N ASP A 214 -13.40 -1.56 -3.55
CA ASP A 214 -12.51 -1.08 -4.61
C ASP A 214 -13.24 -0.11 -5.55
N THR A 215 -14.46 -0.47 -5.97
CA THR A 215 -15.31 0.37 -6.82
C THR A 215 -15.58 1.72 -6.18
N ARG A 216 -15.96 1.73 -4.90
CA ARG A 216 -16.24 2.96 -4.15
C ARG A 216 -14.99 3.82 -4.02
N VAL A 217 -13.84 3.26 -3.63
CA VAL A 217 -12.57 3.99 -3.51
C VAL A 217 -12.20 4.65 -4.84
N ILE A 218 -12.25 3.90 -5.93
CA ILE A 218 -11.97 4.42 -7.27
C ILE A 218 -12.92 5.56 -7.65
N GLU A 219 -14.21 5.45 -7.33
CA GLU A 219 -15.17 6.52 -7.59
C GLU A 219 -14.88 7.78 -6.75
N THR A 220 -14.42 7.62 -5.50
CA THR A 220 -13.97 8.79 -4.71
C THR A 220 -12.81 9.51 -5.36
N VAL A 221 -11.83 8.77 -5.89
CA VAL A 221 -10.66 9.33 -6.58
C VAL A 221 -11.09 10.01 -7.88
N ARG A 222 -11.96 9.36 -8.66
CA ARG A 222 -12.49 9.88 -9.94
C ARG A 222 -13.22 11.21 -9.73
N THR A 223 -14.18 11.23 -8.81
CA THR A 223 -15.05 12.40 -8.56
C THR A 223 -14.39 13.47 -7.69
N GLY A 224 -13.36 13.11 -6.93
CA GLY A 224 -12.78 13.98 -5.90
C GLY A 224 -13.67 14.15 -4.67
N LYS A 225 -14.72 13.33 -4.50
CA LYS A 225 -15.69 13.43 -3.39
C LYS A 225 -15.66 12.17 -2.53
N ALA A 226 -15.66 12.35 -1.21
CA ALA A 226 -15.78 11.23 -0.29
C ALA A 226 -17.16 10.58 -0.44
N ILE A 227 -17.20 9.24 -0.46
CA ILE A 227 -18.43 8.44 -0.46
C ILE A 227 -18.47 7.69 0.87
N TYR A 228 -19.48 7.98 1.68
CA TYR A 228 -19.64 7.47 3.03
C TYR A 228 -21.11 7.19 3.33
N VAL A 229 -21.38 6.48 4.44
CA VAL A 229 -22.73 6.15 4.90
C VAL A 229 -23.38 7.37 5.57
N ASP A 230 -24.60 7.71 5.17
CA ASP A 230 -25.37 8.77 5.82
C ASP A 230 -25.62 8.46 7.30
N ASN A 231 -25.45 9.48 8.15
CA ASN A 231 -25.54 9.35 9.61
C ASN A 231 -24.62 8.26 10.20
N ALA A 232 -23.48 7.99 9.55
CA ALA A 232 -22.48 7.06 10.06
C ALA A 232 -22.04 7.41 11.50
N PRO A 233 -21.69 6.39 12.32
CA PRO A 233 -21.30 6.62 13.69
C PRO A 233 -20.03 7.48 13.79
N ILE A 234 -20.03 8.40 14.75
CA ILE A 234 -18.81 9.07 15.21
C ILE A 234 -18.11 8.14 16.19
N VAL A 235 -16.94 7.65 15.80
CA VAL A 235 -16.12 6.76 16.63
C VAL A 235 -14.79 7.44 16.89
N THR A 236 -14.49 7.62 18.17
CA THR A 236 -13.24 8.22 18.67
C THR A 236 -12.60 7.32 19.71
N SER A 237 -11.27 7.37 19.81
CA SER A 237 -10.52 6.66 20.84
C SER A 237 -10.32 7.57 22.06
N PRO A 238 -10.51 7.08 23.29
CA PRO A 238 -10.19 7.85 24.50
C PRO A 238 -8.67 7.86 24.78
N TYR A 239 -7.89 7.04 24.07
CA TYR A 239 -6.47 6.81 24.37
C TYR A 239 -5.51 7.66 23.53
N GLN A 240 -6.01 8.40 22.52
CA GLN A 240 -5.15 9.13 21.60
C GLN A 240 -5.83 10.40 21.11
N GLU A 241 -5.13 11.54 21.24
CA GLU A 241 -5.54 12.77 20.59
C GLU A 241 -5.34 12.66 19.07
N ARG A 242 -6.38 13.05 18.32
CA ARG A 242 -6.40 13.06 16.85
C ARG A 242 -6.15 14.46 16.32
N ALA A 243 -5.40 14.53 15.23
CA ALA A 243 -5.19 15.78 14.50
C ALA A 243 -6.43 16.19 13.69
N LEU A 244 -7.27 15.22 13.32
CA LEU A 244 -8.45 15.41 12.49
C LEU A 244 -9.74 15.40 13.31
N ALA A 245 -10.74 16.13 12.82
CA ALA A 245 -12.06 16.18 13.45
C ALA A 245 -12.72 14.78 13.52
N PRO A 246 -13.64 14.55 14.48
CA PRO A 246 -14.37 13.29 14.60
C PRO A 246 -15.13 12.87 13.34
N ASP A 247 -15.53 13.82 12.48
CA ASP A 247 -16.26 13.57 11.24
C ASP A 247 -15.39 13.66 9.98
N SER A 248 -14.07 13.43 10.10
CA SER A 248 -13.12 13.40 8.98
C SER A 248 -13.47 12.41 7.87
N TYR A 249 -14.32 11.41 8.14
CA TYR A 249 -14.81 10.46 7.14
C TYR A 249 -15.61 11.14 6.03
N LYS A 250 -16.27 12.28 6.32
CA LYS A 250 -16.94 13.11 5.30
C LYS A 250 -15.98 13.70 4.28
N LYS A 251 -14.67 13.64 4.57
CA LYS A 251 -13.57 14.09 3.72
C LYS A 251 -12.66 12.93 3.31
N GLY A 252 -13.08 11.69 3.56
CA GLY A 252 -12.42 10.45 3.11
C GLY A 252 -11.53 9.78 4.15
N ILE A 253 -11.25 10.40 5.30
CA ILE A 253 -10.41 9.77 6.35
C ILE A 253 -11.30 9.13 7.40
N ILE A 254 -11.45 7.81 7.32
CA ILE A 254 -12.33 7.03 8.19
C ILE A 254 -11.69 6.73 9.56
N THR A 255 -12.53 6.60 10.58
CA THR A 255 -12.17 6.06 11.90
C THR A 255 -12.82 4.71 12.20
N ASP A 256 -13.83 4.32 11.41
CA ASP A 256 -14.54 3.06 11.57
C ASP A 256 -15.02 2.55 10.19
N PRO A 257 -14.86 1.26 9.87
CA PRO A 257 -15.32 0.71 8.59
C PRO A 257 -16.82 0.95 8.30
N ARG A 258 -17.67 1.06 9.34
CA ARG A 258 -19.12 1.35 9.18
C ARG A 258 -19.40 2.70 8.53
N GLN A 259 -18.43 3.62 8.55
CA GLN A 259 -18.55 4.91 7.84
C GLN A 259 -18.55 4.74 6.32
N VAL A 260 -18.15 3.58 5.81
CA VAL A 260 -18.02 3.31 4.37
C VAL A 260 -18.63 1.98 3.93
N GLY A 261 -19.55 1.45 4.74
CA GLY A 261 -20.33 0.24 4.44
C GLY A 261 -20.16 -0.88 5.48
N GLY A 262 -19.08 -0.87 6.25
CA GLY A 262 -18.81 -1.87 7.28
C GLY A 262 -18.25 -3.19 6.73
N LEU A 263 -18.08 -4.15 7.62
CA LEU A 263 -17.78 -5.53 7.25
C LEU A 263 -19.07 -6.22 6.78
N PRO A 264 -18.99 -7.14 5.80
CA PRO A 264 -20.15 -7.92 5.38
C PRO A 264 -20.70 -8.75 6.55
N GLU A 265 -22.03 -8.83 6.64
CA GLU A 265 -22.71 -9.77 7.54
C GLU A 265 -22.77 -11.15 6.87
N TYR A 266 -22.01 -12.12 7.40
CA TYR A 266 -22.10 -13.50 6.95
C TYR A 266 -23.26 -14.22 7.65
N LYS A 267 -24.19 -14.76 6.87
CA LYS A 267 -25.30 -15.61 7.35
C LYS A 267 -25.06 -17.04 6.91
N GLY A 268 -24.99 -17.96 7.85
CA GLY A 268 -24.79 -19.38 7.57
C GLY A 268 -24.89 -20.23 8.83
N THR A 269 -24.93 -21.54 8.64
CA THR A 269 -24.73 -22.51 9.71
C THR A 269 -23.25 -22.91 9.67
N PRO A 270 -22.48 -22.69 10.74
CA PRO A 270 -21.11 -23.19 10.81
C PRO A 270 -21.08 -24.70 10.57
N TYR A 271 -20.09 -25.18 9.83
CA TYR A 271 -19.82 -26.61 9.74
C TYR A 271 -19.39 -27.14 11.11
N LYS A 272 -19.55 -28.45 11.30
CA LYS A 272 -18.96 -29.13 12.45
C LYS A 272 -17.47 -29.28 12.18
N ASP A 273 -16.66 -28.76 13.09
CA ASP A 273 -15.20 -28.78 13.09
C ASP A 273 -14.81 -29.13 14.54
N SER A 274 -14.45 -30.39 14.76
CA SER A 274 -14.34 -30.96 16.10
C SER A 274 -13.02 -30.59 16.79
N ASP A 275 -11.98 -30.22 16.05
CA ASP A 275 -10.68 -29.80 16.60
C ASP A 275 -10.37 -28.31 16.40
N ASN A 276 -11.24 -27.58 15.70
CA ASN A 276 -11.19 -26.13 15.44
C ASN A 276 -9.98 -25.72 14.58
N ASP A 277 -9.58 -26.55 13.64
CA ASP A 277 -8.48 -26.25 12.73
C ASP A 277 -8.91 -25.46 11.49
N GLY A 278 -10.21 -25.34 11.25
CA GLY A 278 -10.80 -24.62 10.13
C GLY A 278 -11.31 -25.52 9.00
N MET A 279 -11.16 -26.84 9.08
CA MET A 279 -11.73 -27.80 8.14
C MET A 279 -13.01 -28.47 8.70
N PRO A 280 -14.00 -28.80 7.85
CA PRO A 280 -15.17 -29.56 8.28
C PRO A 280 -14.88 -31.03 8.54
N ASP A 281 -15.43 -31.60 9.62
CA ASP A 281 -15.32 -33.03 9.96
C ASP A 281 -15.65 -33.94 8.77
N ASP A 282 -16.70 -33.60 8.00
CA ASP A 282 -17.17 -34.41 6.88
C ASP A 282 -16.25 -34.31 5.65
N TRP A 283 -15.61 -33.15 5.45
CA TRP A 283 -14.59 -32.95 4.44
C TRP A 283 -13.32 -33.76 4.78
N GLU A 284 -12.89 -33.71 6.04
CA GLU A 284 -11.74 -34.46 6.53
C GLU A 284 -11.94 -35.96 6.37
N VAL A 285 -13.07 -36.50 6.88
CA VAL A 285 -13.42 -37.92 6.73
C VAL A 285 -13.48 -38.34 5.27
N LYS A 286 -14.02 -37.48 4.39
CA LYS A 286 -14.11 -37.76 2.95
C LYS A 286 -12.73 -37.94 2.31
N TYR A 287 -11.72 -37.18 2.77
CA TYR A 287 -10.38 -37.21 2.19
C TYR A 287 -9.35 -37.95 3.05
N GLY A 288 -9.79 -38.66 4.09
CA GLY A 288 -8.96 -39.54 4.91
C GLY A 288 -8.10 -38.80 5.94
N LEU A 289 -8.49 -37.60 6.33
CA LEU A 289 -7.93 -36.84 7.44
C LEU A 289 -8.65 -37.18 8.76
N ASP A 290 -8.13 -36.69 9.89
CA ASP A 290 -8.64 -37.01 11.22
C ASP A 290 -9.29 -35.77 11.86
N PRO A 291 -10.63 -35.73 12.00
CA PRO A 291 -11.39 -34.60 12.60
C PRO A 291 -11.05 -34.24 14.06
N HIS A 292 -10.09 -34.96 14.65
CA HIS A 292 -9.64 -34.75 16.01
C HIS A 292 -8.13 -34.42 16.07
N ASN A 293 -7.51 -34.14 14.93
CA ASN A 293 -6.10 -33.83 14.80
C ASN A 293 -5.85 -32.49 14.08
N PRO A 294 -5.77 -31.37 14.84
CA PRO A 294 -5.70 -30.03 14.24
C PRO A 294 -4.37 -29.74 13.56
N ALA A 295 -3.40 -30.66 13.64
CA ALA A 295 -2.12 -30.52 12.96
C ALA A 295 -2.23 -30.86 11.46
N ASP A 296 -3.23 -31.62 11.04
CA ASP A 296 -3.33 -32.05 9.64
C ASP A 296 -3.88 -30.96 8.70
N ALA A 297 -4.60 -29.94 9.18
CA ALA A 297 -4.87 -28.71 8.40
C ALA A 297 -3.60 -28.15 7.76
N SER A 298 -2.51 -28.10 8.52
CA SER A 298 -1.22 -27.57 8.07
C SER A 298 -0.34 -28.57 7.31
N ALA A 299 -0.76 -29.84 7.25
CA ALA A 299 -0.06 -30.86 6.48
C ALA A 299 -0.41 -30.74 4.99
N ASP A 300 0.38 -31.40 4.15
CA ASP A 300 0.15 -31.51 2.71
C ASP A 300 -0.07 -32.98 2.36
N CYS A 301 -1.34 -33.40 2.27
CA CYS A 301 -1.71 -34.80 2.09
C CYS A 301 -1.23 -35.42 0.75
N ASN A 302 -0.99 -34.60 -0.28
CA ASN A 302 -0.63 -35.07 -1.62
C ASN A 302 0.78 -34.61 -2.08
N GLY A 303 1.43 -33.73 -1.31
CA GLY A 303 2.79 -33.27 -1.55
C GLY A 303 2.92 -32.32 -2.74
N ASP A 304 1.85 -31.61 -3.13
CA ASP A 304 1.88 -30.60 -4.21
C ASP A 304 2.35 -29.22 -3.75
N GLY A 305 2.48 -28.98 -2.44
CA GLY A 305 2.94 -27.74 -1.83
C GLY A 305 1.85 -26.89 -1.19
N TYR A 306 0.56 -27.23 -1.35
CA TYR A 306 -0.53 -26.61 -0.61
C TYR A 306 -0.88 -27.40 0.66
N THR A 307 -1.22 -26.70 1.73
CA THR A 307 -1.75 -27.33 2.94
C THR A 307 -3.18 -27.83 2.74
N ASN A 308 -3.63 -28.75 3.59
CA ASN A 308 -4.99 -29.30 3.52
C ASN A 308 -6.06 -28.22 3.71
N ILE A 309 -5.84 -27.28 4.63
CA ILE A 309 -6.76 -26.15 4.83
C ILE A 309 -6.81 -25.22 3.61
N GLU A 310 -5.68 -24.96 2.95
CA GLU A 310 -5.67 -24.18 1.72
C GLU A 310 -6.42 -24.92 0.60
N LYS A 311 -6.30 -26.25 0.54
CA LYS A 311 -7.06 -27.06 -0.41
C LYS A 311 -8.57 -26.97 -0.17
N PHE A 312 -9.01 -27.07 1.09
CA PHE A 312 -10.42 -26.88 1.46
C PHE A 312 -10.94 -25.49 1.07
N ILE A 313 -10.27 -24.42 1.52
CA ILE A 313 -10.72 -23.03 1.32
C ILE A 313 -10.75 -22.65 -0.16
N ASN A 314 -9.80 -23.17 -0.95
CA ASN A 314 -9.72 -22.89 -2.38
C ASN A 314 -10.44 -23.95 -3.24
N ASN A 315 -11.16 -24.93 -2.68
CA ASN A 315 -11.81 -26.00 -3.45
C ASN A 315 -10.84 -26.74 -4.40
N ILE A 316 -9.61 -26.97 -3.96
CA ILE A 316 -8.60 -27.78 -4.66
C ILE A 316 -8.84 -29.24 -4.28
N ASP A 317 -8.85 -30.14 -5.27
CA ASP A 317 -9.00 -31.57 -5.04
C ASP A 317 -7.77 -32.14 -4.31
N PRO A 318 -7.88 -32.55 -3.03
CA PRO A 318 -6.75 -33.06 -2.26
C PRO A 318 -6.26 -34.43 -2.75
N THR A 319 -7.03 -35.12 -3.60
CA THR A 319 -6.65 -36.43 -4.15
C THR A 319 -5.76 -36.34 -5.38
N VAL A 320 -5.62 -35.14 -5.97
CA VAL A 320 -4.86 -34.91 -7.20
C VAL A 320 -3.64 -34.05 -6.90
N LYS A 321 -2.44 -34.60 -7.14
CA LYS A 321 -1.19 -33.82 -7.06
C LYS A 321 -1.04 -32.94 -8.29
N VAL A 322 -0.96 -31.62 -8.11
CA VAL A 322 -0.83 -30.63 -9.20
C VAL A 322 0.60 -30.09 -9.28
N ASP A 323 1.11 -29.86 -10.49
CA ASP A 323 2.38 -29.14 -10.70
C ASP A 323 2.12 -27.64 -10.84
N TRP A 324 2.22 -26.91 -9.73
CA TRP A 324 2.00 -25.45 -9.71
C TRP A 324 3.14 -24.64 -10.35
N THR A 325 4.23 -25.30 -10.75
CA THR A 325 5.30 -24.62 -11.52
C THR A 325 4.92 -24.43 -12.98
N ASP A 326 3.90 -25.16 -13.47
CA ASP A 326 3.26 -24.94 -14.76
C ASP A 326 2.15 -23.88 -14.63
N PRO A 327 2.32 -22.67 -15.19
CA PRO A 327 1.34 -21.58 -15.06
C PRO A 327 -0.05 -21.92 -15.60
N ARG A 328 -0.19 -22.96 -16.44
CA ARG A 328 -1.49 -23.42 -16.96
C ARG A 328 -2.38 -24.03 -15.88
N ASN A 329 -1.79 -24.48 -14.77
CA ASN A 329 -2.52 -25.03 -13.64
C ASN A 329 -3.03 -23.93 -12.68
N ASN A 330 -2.51 -22.70 -12.79
CA ASN A 330 -2.85 -21.59 -11.90
C ASN A 330 -4.17 -20.92 -12.33
N ARG A 331 -5.28 -21.61 -12.12
CA ARG A 331 -6.64 -21.13 -12.37
C ARG A 331 -7.41 -20.95 -11.06
N ASP A 332 -8.38 -20.04 -11.06
CA ASP A 332 -9.32 -19.90 -9.95
C ASP A 332 -10.24 -21.13 -9.91
N THR A 333 -10.24 -21.82 -8.77
CA THR A 333 -11.03 -23.04 -8.50
C THR A 333 -12.36 -22.74 -7.81
N LEU A 334 -12.61 -21.46 -7.48
CA LEU A 334 -13.85 -20.97 -6.86
C LEU A 334 -14.81 -20.33 -7.87
N ASP A 335 -14.36 -20.08 -9.10
CA ASP A 335 -15.23 -19.66 -10.21
C ASP A 335 -16.07 -20.86 -10.69
N VAL A 336 -17.31 -20.96 -10.18
CA VAL A 336 -18.33 -21.96 -10.57
C VAL A 336 -19.46 -21.34 -11.36
#